data_AF-A0AAX4J9P6-F1
#
_entry.id   AF-A0AAX4J9P6-F1
#
_cell.length_a   1.000
_cell.length_b   1.000
_cell.length_c   1.000
_cell.angle_alpha   90.00
_cell.angle_beta   90.00
_cell.angle_gamma   90.00
#
_symmetry.space_group_name_H-M   'P 1'
#
loop_
_entity.id
_entity.type
_entity.pdbx_description
1 polymer ?
#
loop_
_entity_poly.entity_id
_entity_poly.type
_entity_poly.pdbx_seq_one_letter_code
_entity_poly.pdbx_strand_id
1 'polypeptide(L)'
;MTIENTKENKKQLKELFLCYYPSLDNHKIIQLSYDILSKECKVSQTNLHNFLEAAISEYYDIPYHNATHGFNALYNGNILLKLINKPNNERQVKFIFLVCCLLHDIGHPAVICCGHEKIDLENHHAELIKKLLSKFLPEYVTEVNIKLIEKLILSTNLNLHSGLLDTFKYKYLGHKSKNNIEHNSIDLTMLIKIADIGASSKKFDDFMCGSKQLEEEMFGENTEDTSKRLEKDECF
;
A
#
# COMPACT_ATOMS: atom_id res chain seq x y z
N MET A 1 21.18 -11.32 3.00
CA MET A 1 21.80 -10.81 4.24
C MET A 1 20.77 -10.87 5.35
N THR A 2 20.92 -11.84 6.26
CA THR A 2 20.14 -11.94 7.50
C THR A 2 20.65 -10.83 8.42
N ILE A 3 19.87 -9.77 8.57
CA ILE A 3 20.18 -8.70 9.53
C ILE A 3 19.90 -9.28 10.91
N GLU A 4 20.94 -9.48 11.73
CA GLU A 4 20.79 -9.88 13.12
C GLU A 4 19.88 -8.88 13.85
N ASN A 5 18.93 -9.39 14.61
CA ASN A 5 17.86 -8.61 15.25
C ASN A 5 18.38 -7.89 16.51
N THR A 6 19.43 -7.08 16.36
CA THR A 6 20.05 -6.33 17.45
C THR A 6 19.16 -5.16 17.88
N LYS A 7 19.29 -4.75 19.14
CA LYS A 7 18.58 -3.58 19.69
C LYS A 7 18.87 -2.30 18.89
N GLU A 8 20.08 -2.19 18.35
CA GLU A 8 20.53 -1.06 17.52
C GLU A 8 19.81 -1.03 16.17
N ASN A 9 19.67 -2.18 15.50
CA ASN A 9 18.93 -2.28 14.24
C ASN A 9 17.46 -1.91 14.39
N LYS A 10 16.83 -2.28 15.51
CA LYS A 10 15.44 -1.86 15.80
C LYS A 10 15.32 -0.35 16.02
N LYS A 11 16.32 0.29 16.65
CA LYS A 11 16.34 1.74 16.84
C LYS A 11 16.42 2.47 15.50
N GLN A 12 17.34 2.05 14.64
CA GLN A 12 17.48 2.61 13.29
C GLN A 12 16.21 2.42 12.45
N LEU A 13 15.58 1.24 12.50
CA LEU A 13 14.32 1.01 11.80
C LEU A 13 13.18 1.91 12.32
N LYS A 14 13.14 2.22 13.62
CA LYS A 14 12.17 3.17 14.17
C LYS A 14 12.44 4.60 13.66
N GLU A 15 13.69 5.02 13.58
CA GLU A 15 14.04 6.33 13.02
C GLU A 15 13.66 6.43 11.54
N LEU A 16 13.93 5.38 10.75
CA LEU A 16 13.48 5.30 9.36
C LEU A 16 11.94 5.28 9.26
N PHE A 17 11.23 4.63 10.20
CA PHE A 17 9.77 4.64 10.21
C PHE A 17 9.19 6.04 10.39
N LEU A 18 9.93 6.98 10.98
CA LEU A 18 9.48 8.37 11.12
C LEU A 18 9.73 9.21 9.87
N CYS A 19 10.46 8.71 8.87
CA CYS A 19 10.63 9.40 7.60
C CYS A 19 9.33 9.43 6.81
N TYR A 20 9.10 10.54 6.13
CA TYR A 20 7.98 10.79 5.23
C TYR A 20 8.47 11.63 4.07
N TYR A 21 7.89 11.40 2.90
CA TYR A 21 8.23 12.14 1.69
C TYR A 21 7.02 12.98 1.28
N PRO A 22 7.06 14.31 1.41
CA PRO A 22 5.90 15.17 1.14
C PRO A 22 5.59 15.27 -0.36
N SER A 23 6.62 15.14 -1.20
CA SER A 23 6.50 15.14 -2.66
C SER A 23 7.72 14.42 -3.26
N LEU A 24 7.47 13.55 -4.23
CA LEU A 24 8.48 12.91 -5.06
C LEU A 24 8.02 12.92 -6.51
N ASP A 25 8.96 13.13 -7.43
CA ASP A 25 8.68 12.91 -8.85
C ASP A 25 8.58 11.41 -9.16
N ASN A 26 7.86 11.08 -10.23
CA ASN A 26 7.61 9.70 -10.63
C ASN A 26 8.90 8.90 -10.90
N HIS A 27 9.93 9.52 -11.48
CA HIS A 27 11.20 8.84 -11.74
C HIS A 27 11.87 8.43 -10.42
N LYS A 28 11.84 9.28 -9.40
CA LYS A 28 12.36 8.96 -8.08
C LYS A 28 11.55 7.88 -7.38
N ILE A 29 10.22 7.92 -7.49
CA ILE A 29 9.33 6.89 -6.95
C ILE A 29 9.64 5.53 -7.58
N ILE A 30 9.78 5.46 -8.90
CA ILE A 30 10.11 4.22 -9.62
C ILE A 30 11.47 3.68 -9.14
N GLN A 31 12.50 4.53 -9.08
CA GLN A 31 13.83 4.14 -8.63
C GLN A 31 13.81 3.55 -7.21
N LEU A 32 13.22 4.27 -6.25
CA LEU A 32 13.17 3.84 -4.85
C LEU A 32 12.30 2.59 -4.66
N SER A 33 11.20 2.49 -5.41
CA SER A 33 10.33 1.31 -5.37
C SER A 33 11.04 0.08 -5.93
N TYR A 34 11.80 0.23 -7.01
CA TYR A 34 12.65 -0.83 -7.56
C TYR A 34 13.68 -1.33 -6.53
N ASP A 35 14.36 -0.42 -5.83
CA ASP A 35 15.35 -0.77 -4.80
C ASP A 35 14.75 -1.55 -3.63
N ILE A 36 13.46 -1.37 -3.34
CA ILE A 36 12.73 -2.11 -2.32
C ILE A 36 12.27 -3.46 -2.87
N LEU A 37 11.55 -3.47 -3.99
CA LEU A 37 10.85 -4.65 -4.51
C LEU A 37 11.78 -5.68 -5.15
N SER A 38 12.88 -5.26 -5.78
CA SER A 38 13.86 -6.17 -6.41
C SER A 38 14.50 -7.16 -5.43
N LYS A 39 14.51 -6.84 -4.13
CA LYS A 39 15.01 -7.71 -3.06
C LYS A 39 14.05 -8.86 -2.74
N GLU A 40 12.77 -8.67 -3.04
CA GLU A 40 11.68 -9.59 -2.69
C GLU A 40 11.10 -10.34 -3.90
N CYS A 41 11.64 -10.15 -5.11
CA CYS A 41 11.19 -10.89 -6.29
C CYS A 41 12.33 -11.61 -7.03
N LYS A 42 11.93 -12.46 -8.00
CA LYS A 42 12.84 -13.14 -8.93
C LYS A 42 12.39 -12.91 -10.37
N VAL A 43 12.18 -11.64 -10.72
CA VAL A 43 11.77 -11.23 -12.06
C VAL A 43 12.91 -10.53 -12.79
N SER A 44 12.82 -10.44 -14.11
CA SER A 44 13.81 -9.67 -14.87
C SER A 44 13.75 -8.20 -14.47
N GLN A 45 14.91 -7.52 -14.47
CA GLN A 45 14.99 -6.10 -14.15
C GLN A 45 14.07 -5.27 -15.06
N THR A 46 14.03 -5.62 -16.35
CA THR A 46 13.17 -5.01 -17.36
C THR A 46 11.69 -5.17 -17.02
N ASN A 47 11.23 -6.36 -16.65
CA ASN A 47 9.81 -6.56 -16.34
C ASN A 47 9.40 -5.80 -15.08
N LEU A 48 10.25 -5.78 -14.03
CA LEU A 48 9.97 -5.00 -12.83
C LEU A 48 9.94 -3.50 -13.13
N HIS A 49 10.87 -3.00 -13.94
CA HIS A 49 10.89 -1.60 -14.34
C HIS A 49 9.63 -1.21 -15.11
N ASN A 50 9.28 -1.98 -16.14
CA ASN A 50 8.08 -1.73 -16.96
C ASN A 50 6.79 -1.83 -16.13
N PHE A 51 6.74 -2.76 -15.17
CA PHE A 51 5.65 -2.85 -14.21
C PHE A 51 5.54 -1.57 -13.38
N LEU A 52 6.65 -1.06 -12.84
CA LEU A 52 6.66 0.15 -12.03
C LEU A 52 6.31 1.40 -12.84
N GLU A 53 6.83 1.54 -14.06
CA GLU A 53 6.46 2.65 -14.94
C GLU A 53 4.97 2.67 -15.23
N ALA A 54 4.40 1.51 -15.59
CA ALA A 54 2.97 1.40 -15.83
C ALA A 54 2.17 1.69 -14.56
N ALA A 55 2.54 1.08 -13.42
CA ALA A 55 1.80 1.23 -12.18
C ALA A 55 1.81 2.68 -11.64
N ILE A 56 2.95 3.38 -11.73
CA ILE A 56 3.05 4.78 -11.31
C ILE A 56 2.30 5.71 -12.27
N SER A 57 2.18 5.37 -13.55
CA SER A 57 1.41 6.17 -14.51
C SER A 57 -0.10 6.13 -14.31
N GLU A 58 -0.62 5.13 -13.58
CA GLU A 58 -2.05 5.01 -13.24
C GLU A 58 -2.44 5.84 -12.00
N TYR A 59 -1.46 6.44 -11.30
CA TYR A 59 -1.77 7.41 -10.25
C TYR A 59 -2.11 8.76 -10.86
N TYR A 60 -3.24 9.32 -10.46
CA TYR A 60 -3.59 10.68 -10.83
C TYR A 60 -2.79 11.70 -10.02
N ASP A 61 -2.52 12.84 -10.65
CA ASP A 61 -1.99 14.02 -9.98
C ASP A 61 -3.13 14.68 -9.19
N ILE A 62 -3.33 14.20 -7.96
CA ILE A 62 -4.28 14.70 -6.97
C ILE A 62 -3.55 14.97 -5.65
N PRO A 63 -4.06 15.85 -4.77
CA PRO A 63 -3.27 16.37 -3.67
C PRO A 63 -2.75 15.30 -2.69
N TYR A 64 -3.58 14.31 -2.31
CA TYR A 64 -3.21 13.29 -1.32
C TYR A 64 -3.07 11.90 -1.91
N HIS A 65 -4.10 11.32 -2.53
CA HIS A 65 -4.10 9.93 -3.01
C HIS A 65 -3.33 9.75 -4.34
N ASN A 66 -2.07 10.21 -4.38
CA ASN A 66 -1.16 10.16 -5.53
C ASN A 66 -0.03 9.13 -5.35
N ALA A 67 0.87 9.05 -6.34
CA ALA A 67 2.00 8.12 -6.31
C ALA A 67 2.96 8.32 -5.12
N THR A 68 3.08 9.55 -4.60
CA THR A 68 3.90 9.82 -3.40
C THR A 68 3.26 9.19 -2.17
N HIS A 69 1.93 9.22 -2.03
CA HIS A 69 1.22 8.52 -0.97
C HIS A 69 1.45 7.00 -1.05
N GLY A 70 1.24 6.41 -2.24
CA GLY A 70 1.54 5.00 -2.49
C GLY A 70 2.99 4.62 -2.14
N PHE A 71 3.97 5.46 -2.49
CA PHE A 71 5.36 5.24 -2.11
C PHE A 71 5.60 5.30 -0.59
N ASN A 72 5.00 6.27 0.11
CA ASN A 72 5.11 6.35 1.57
C ASN A 72 4.56 5.08 2.24
N ALA A 73 3.44 4.55 1.75
CA ALA A 73 2.88 3.29 2.22
C ALA A 73 3.83 2.11 1.93
N LEU A 74 4.42 2.01 0.73
CA LEU A 74 5.45 1.01 0.40
C LEU A 74 6.65 1.07 1.36
N TYR A 75 7.17 2.28 1.59
CA TYR A 75 8.33 2.51 2.43
C TYR A 75 8.06 2.08 3.88
N ASN A 76 6.90 2.47 4.42
CA ASN A 76 6.45 2.09 5.76
C ASN A 76 6.23 0.58 5.86
N GLY A 77 5.55 -0.02 4.89
CA GLY A 77 5.29 -1.46 4.83
C GLY A 77 6.58 -2.28 4.88
N ASN A 78 7.61 -1.87 4.13
CA ASN A 78 8.93 -2.49 4.14
C ASN A 78 9.60 -2.43 5.51
N ILE A 79 9.50 -1.31 6.21
CA ILE A 79 10.07 -1.14 7.55
C ILE A 79 9.30 -2.00 8.57
N LEU A 80 7.97 -2.01 8.50
CA LEU A 80 7.12 -2.81 9.38
C LEU A 80 7.41 -4.32 9.23
N LEU A 81 7.57 -4.81 8.00
CA LEU A 81 7.98 -6.19 7.75
C LEU A 81 9.33 -6.54 8.40
N LYS A 82 10.30 -5.62 8.34
CA LYS A 82 11.62 -5.79 8.99
C LYS A 82 11.52 -5.76 10.51
N LEU A 83 10.68 -4.90 11.07
CA LEU A 83 10.50 -4.78 12.53
C LEU A 83 9.85 -6.02 13.14
N ILE A 84 8.87 -6.60 12.45
CA ILE A 84 8.15 -7.78 12.91
C ILE A 84 8.98 -9.05 12.75
N ASN A 85 9.95 -9.04 11.83
CA ASN A 85 10.97 -10.07 11.64
C ASN A 85 10.43 -11.51 11.78
N LYS A 86 9.32 -11.80 11.09
CA LYS A 86 8.73 -13.14 11.10
C LYS A 86 9.51 -14.04 10.14
N PRO A 87 10.17 -15.11 10.63
CA PRO A 87 11.05 -15.96 9.82
C PRO A 87 10.30 -16.73 8.72
N ASN A 88 8.97 -16.84 8.83
CA ASN A 88 8.14 -17.66 7.94
C ASN A 88 7.43 -16.86 6.83
N ASN A 89 7.72 -15.58 6.65
CA ASN A 89 7.15 -14.84 5.54
C ASN A 89 7.93 -15.17 4.26
N GLU A 90 7.32 -16.01 3.43
CA GLU A 90 7.84 -16.34 2.11
C GLU A 90 8.10 -15.06 1.30
N ARG A 91 9.18 -15.07 0.54
CA ARG A 91 9.61 -13.93 -0.29
C ARG A 91 8.47 -13.43 -1.20
N GLN A 92 7.70 -14.37 -1.78
CA GLN A 92 6.54 -14.05 -2.62
C GLN A 92 5.45 -13.28 -1.85
N VAL A 93 5.12 -13.70 -0.63
CA VAL A 93 4.13 -13.01 0.22
C VAL A 93 4.58 -11.60 0.56
N LYS A 94 5.88 -11.40 0.85
CA LYS A 94 6.44 -10.06 1.08
C LYS A 94 6.33 -9.18 -0.15
N PHE A 95 6.65 -9.71 -1.33
CA PHE A 95 6.53 -8.99 -2.58
C PHE A 95 5.09 -8.55 -2.85
N ILE A 96 4.12 -9.47 -2.74
CA ILE A 96 2.70 -9.14 -2.93
C ILE A 96 2.24 -8.07 -1.93
N PHE A 97 2.60 -8.21 -0.65
CA PHE A 97 2.29 -7.21 0.36
C PHE A 97 2.86 -5.83 0.00
N LEU A 98 4.11 -5.75 -0.42
CA LEU A 98 4.76 -4.49 -0.79
C LEU A 98 4.17 -3.89 -2.06
N VAL A 99 3.79 -4.70 -3.05
CA VAL A 99 3.04 -4.26 -4.22
C VAL A 99 1.70 -3.67 -3.80
N CYS A 100 0.96 -4.34 -2.91
CA CYS A 100 -0.29 -3.80 -2.37
C CYS A 100 -0.06 -2.48 -1.63
N CYS A 101 0.99 -2.34 -0.81
CA CYS A 101 1.30 -1.06 -0.19
C CYS A 101 1.53 0.06 -1.22
N LEU A 102 2.32 -0.23 -2.28
CA LEU A 102 2.62 0.77 -3.31
C LEU A 102 1.37 1.18 -4.09
N LEU A 103 0.44 0.27 -4.34
CA LEU A 103 -0.65 0.42 -5.30
C LEU A 103 -2.04 0.44 -4.68
N HIS A 104 -2.16 0.59 -3.36
CA HIS A 104 -3.46 0.42 -2.70
C HIS A 104 -4.52 1.44 -3.13
N ASP A 105 -4.10 2.63 -3.56
CA ASP A 105 -4.93 3.71 -4.10
C ASP A 105 -4.68 3.96 -5.60
N ILE A 106 -4.18 2.97 -6.34
CA ILE A 106 -3.91 3.13 -7.78
C ILE A 106 -5.19 3.50 -8.55
N GLY A 107 -5.15 4.50 -9.43
CA GLY A 107 -6.34 4.95 -10.16
C GLY A 107 -7.37 5.71 -9.31
N HIS A 108 -7.04 6.12 -8.08
CA HIS A 108 -7.97 6.82 -7.19
C HIS A 108 -8.49 8.14 -7.81
N PRO A 109 -9.80 8.28 -8.11
CA PRO A 109 -10.34 9.40 -8.88
C PRO A 109 -10.56 10.70 -8.09
N ALA A 110 -10.13 10.74 -6.82
CA ALA A 110 -10.49 11.73 -5.80
C ALA A 110 -11.96 11.67 -5.34
N VAL A 111 -12.19 12.02 -4.08
CA VAL A 111 -13.48 11.84 -3.37
C VAL A 111 -14.64 12.58 -4.03
N ILE A 112 -14.38 13.72 -4.67
CA ILE A 112 -15.42 14.62 -5.16
C ILE A 112 -16.01 14.15 -6.51
N CYS A 113 -15.29 13.30 -7.26
CA CYS A 113 -15.83 12.61 -8.43
C CYS A 113 -16.80 11.50 -8.08
N CYS A 114 -16.69 10.99 -6.85
CA CYS A 114 -17.44 9.88 -6.27
C CYS A 114 -18.96 10.07 -6.20
N GLY A 115 -19.45 11.32 -6.14
CA GLY A 115 -20.87 11.63 -6.04
C GLY A 115 -21.64 10.71 -5.08
N HIS A 116 -21.16 10.48 -3.85
CA HIS A 116 -21.74 9.66 -2.78
C HIS A 116 -22.19 8.20 -3.08
N GLU A 117 -22.34 7.75 -4.33
CA GLU A 117 -22.82 6.42 -4.68
C GLU A 117 -22.23 5.96 -6.03
N LYS A 118 -21.32 4.96 -6.00
CA LYS A 118 -21.35 3.73 -6.83
C LYS A 118 -20.02 2.99 -7.01
N ILE A 119 -18.87 3.65 -6.86
CA ILE A 119 -17.59 2.98 -7.12
C ILE A 119 -17.07 2.34 -5.84
N ASP A 120 -16.97 1.01 -5.87
CA ASP A 120 -16.20 0.24 -4.89
C ASP A 120 -14.72 0.43 -5.19
N LEU A 121 -14.13 1.46 -4.57
CA LEU A 121 -12.76 1.91 -4.82
C LEU A 121 -11.75 0.79 -4.58
N GLU A 122 -11.88 0.07 -3.46
CA GLU A 122 -10.93 -1.00 -3.14
C GLU A 122 -10.98 -2.16 -4.15
N ASN A 123 -12.17 -2.50 -4.66
CA ASN A 123 -12.27 -3.47 -5.77
C ASN A 123 -11.66 -2.93 -7.06
N HIS A 124 -11.87 -1.65 -7.38
CA HIS A 124 -11.24 -1.01 -8.54
C HIS A 124 -9.70 -1.07 -8.47
N HIS A 125 -9.12 -0.66 -7.34
CA HIS A 125 -7.67 -0.73 -7.11
C HIS A 125 -7.14 -2.17 -7.23
N ALA A 126 -7.84 -3.13 -6.65
CA ALA A 126 -7.47 -4.54 -6.74
C ALA A 126 -7.45 -5.05 -8.20
N GLU A 127 -8.47 -4.73 -9.00
CA GLU A 127 -8.51 -5.13 -10.42
C GLU A 127 -7.38 -4.52 -11.25
N LEU A 128 -7.03 -3.24 -11.02
CA LEU A 128 -5.89 -2.60 -11.68
C LEU A 128 -4.57 -3.32 -11.33
N ILE A 129 -4.36 -3.68 -10.07
CA ILE A 129 -3.17 -4.45 -9.65
C ILE A 129 -3.13 -5.80 -10.38
N LYS A 130 -4.26 -6.53 -10.45
CA LYS A 130 -4.34 -7.84 -11.14
C LYS A 130 -4.00 -7.70 -12.63
N LYS A 131 -4.51 -6.66 -13.29
CA LYS A 131 -4.24 -6.35 -14.70
C LYS A 131 -2.74 -6.08 -14.93
N LEU A 132 -2.12 -5.26 -14.10
CA LEU A 132 -0.70 -4.94 -14.19
C LEU A 132 0.19 -6.16 -13.93
N LEU A 133 -0.13 -6.95 -12.90
CA LEU A 133 0.59 -8.20 -12.63
C LEU A 133 0.45 -9.19 -13.80
N SER A 134 -0.75 -9.38 -14.34
CA SER A 134 -0.97 -10.29 -15.48
C SER A 134 -0.17 -9.88 -16.72
N LYS A 135 -0.01 -8.58 -16.95
CA LYS A 135 0.71 -8.05 -18.10
C LYS A 135 2.22 -8.17 -17.97
N PHE A 136 2.78 -7.83 -16.80
CA PHE A 136 4.24 -7.67 -16.64
C PHE A 136 4.89 -8.76 -15.80
N LEU A 137 4.17 -9.35 -14.86
CA LEU A 137 4.66 -10.29 -13.85
C LEU A 137 3.70 -11.50 -13.70
N PRO A 138 3.35 -12.20 -14.80
CA PRO A 138 2.30 -13.22 -14.81
C PRO A 138 2.57 -14.38 -13.85
N GLU A 139 3.83 -14.65 -13.50
CA GLU A 139 4.22 -15.67 -12.51
C GLU A 139 3.72 -15.37 -11.09
N TYR A 140 3.30 -14.14 -10.80
CA TYR A 140 2.69 -13.74 -9.53
C TYR A 140 1.16 -13.84 -9.55
N VAL A 141 0.54 -14.15 -10.68
CA VAL A 141 -0.93 -14.31 -10.82
C VAL A 141 -1.32 -15.74 -10.48
N THR A 142 -1.38 -16.03 -9.19
CA THR A 142 -1.86 -17.30 -8.64
C THR A 142 -3.13 -17.07 -7.83
N GLU A 143 -4.00 -18.08 -7.70
CA GLU A 143 -5.22 -17.97 -6.90
C GLU A 143 -4.95 -17.48 -5.47
N VAL A 144 -3.85 -17.95 -4.87
CA VAL A 144 -3.41 -17.56 -3.52
C VAL A 144 -3.02 -16.08 -3.46
N ASN A 145 -2.24 -15.60 -4.44
CA ASN A 145 -1.81 -14.21 -4.47
C ASN A 145 -2.97 -13.26 -4.77
N ILE A 146 -3.88 -13.64 -5.66
CA ILE A 146 -5.06 -12.83 -6.00
C ILE A 146 -5.96 -12.66 -4.77
N LYS A 147 -6.25 -13.75 -4.04
CA LYS A 147 -6.99 -13.69 -2.77
C LYS A 147 -6.28 -12.84 -1.72
N LEU A 148 -4.94 -12.87 -1.68
CA LEU A 148 -4.16 -12.03 -0.78
C LEU A 148 -4.25 -10.55 -1.17
N ILE A 149 -4.14 -10.21 -2.46
CA ILE A 149 -4.27 -8.85 -2.97
C ILE A 149 -5.63 -8.28 -2.61
N GLU A 150 -6.71 -8.97 -2.98
CA GLU A 150 -8.08 -8.57 -2.66
C GLU A 150 -8.26 -8.32 -1.16
N LYS A 151 -7.76 -9.23 -0.32
CA LYS A 151 -7.85 -9.09 1.13
C LYS A 151 -7.06 -7.90 1.67
N LEU A 152 -5.87 -7.62 1.13
CA LEU A 152 -5.04 -6.50 1.58
C LEU A 152 -5.63 -5.17 1.16
N ILE A 153 -6.04 -5.05 -0.11
CA ILE A 153 -6.62 -3.82 -0.65
C ILE A 153 -7.97 -3.53 0.00
N LEU A 154 -8.89 -4.50 0.07
CA LEU A 154 -10.17 -4.31 0.77
C LEU A 154 -9.96 -3.90 2.23
N SER A 155 -8.86 -4.35 2.84
CA SER A 155 -8.57 -3.99 4.21
C SER A 155 -8.12 -2.54 4.42
N THR A 156 -7.78 -1.76 3.40
CA THR A 156 -7.49 -0.33 3.55
C THR A 156 -8.77 0.47 3.82
N ASN A 157 -9.92 0.02 3.30
CA ASN A 157 -11.23 0.59 3.58
C ASN A 157 -11.45 0.84 5.09
N LEU A 158 -11.63 2.11 5.45
CA LEU A 158 -11.77 2.52 6.85
C LEU A 158 -13.12 2.11 7.45
N ASN A 159 -14.15 1.87 6.65
CA ASN A 159 -15.45 1.37 7.15
C ASN A 159 -15.33 -0.04 7.75
N LEU A 160 -14.33 -0.82 7.30
CA LEU A 160 -14.06 -2.17 7.82
C LEU A 160 -13.12 -2.17 9.04
N HIS A 161 -12.60 -1.01 9.45
CA HIS A 161 -11.55 -0.91 10.48
C HIS A 161 -11.95 -1.59 11.81
N SER A 162 -13.15 -1.31 12.32
CA SER A 162 -13.59 -1.82 13.63
C SER A 162 -13.62 -3.36 13.67
N GLY A 163 -14.19 -4.00 12.64
CA GLY A 163 -14.26 -5.46 12.55
C GLY A 163 -12.87 -6.12 12.40
N LEU A 164 -11.97 -5.49 11.66
CA LEU A 164 -10.58 -5.95 11.55
C LEU A 164 -9.83 -5.83 12.89
N LEU A 165 -10.02 -4.72 13.59
CA LEU A 165 -9.41 -4.49 14.89
C LEU A 165 -9.90 -5.49 15.94
N ASP A 166 -11.20 -5.82 15.94
CA ASP A 166 -11.75 -6.84 16.84
C ASP A 166 -11.19 -8.22 16.55
N THR A 167 -11.05 -8.58 15.26
CA THR A 167 -10.40 -9.83 14.85
C THR A 167 -8.93 -9.88 15.31
N PHE A 168 -8.20 -8.78 15.16
CA PHE A 168 -6.81 -8.67 15.61
C PHE A 168 -6.70 -8.77 17.14
N LYS A 169 -7.55 -8.05 17.89
CA LYS A 169 -7.61 -8.12 19.36
C LYS A 169 -7.96 -9.53 19.83
N TYR A 170 -8.93 -10.19 19.19
CA TYR A 170 -9.30 -11.57 19.53
C TYR A 170 -8.10 -12.51 19.42
N LYS A 171 -7.30 -12.38 18.35
CA LYS A 171 -6.09 -13.19 18.13
C LYS A 171 -5.01 -12.97 19.20
N TYR A 172 -4.76 -11.73 19.62
CA TYR A 172 -3.62 -11.38 20.48
C TYR A 172 -3.94 -11.16 21.96
N LEU A 173 -5.18 -10.81 22.28
CA LEU A 173 -5.64 -10.49 23.65
C LEU A 173 -6.65 -11.50 24.20
N GLY A 174 -7.20 -12.39 23.36
CA GLY A 174 -8.11 -13.45 23.81
C GLY A 174 -7.40 -14.53 24.63
N HIS A 175 -7.92 -14.86 25.82
CA HIS A 175 -7.35 -15.84 26.77
C HIS A 175 -7.34 -17.33 26.32
N LYS A 176 -7.36 -17.63 25.02
CA LYS A 176 -7.20 -19.02 24.51
C LYS A 176 -6.11 -19.08 23.45
N SER A 177 -4.88 -19.11 23.93
CA SER A 177 -3.75 -19.72 23.22
C SER A 177 -4.10 -21.18 22.92
N LYS A 178 -4.56 -21.46 21.71
CA LYS A 178 -4.44 -22.79 21.11
C LYS A 178 -3.78 -22.64 19.77
N ASN A 179 -2.53 -23.10 19.74
CA ASN A 179 -1.72 -23.57 18.61
C ASN A 179 -2.53 -23.90 17.35
N ASN A 180 -2.92 -22.89 16.58
CA ASN A 180 -3.04 -23.04 15.14
C ASN A 180 -2.26 -21.92 14.51
N ILE A 181 -1.18 -22.36 13.88
CA ILE A 181 -0.22 -21.66 13.03
C ILE A 181 -0.97 -21.28 11.73
N GLU A 182 -2.15 -20.66 11.83
CA GLU A 182 -2.70 -19.85 10.74
C GLU A 182 -2.06 -18.47 10.84
N HIS A 183 -0.76 -18.46 10.57
CA HIS A 183 0.00 -17.24 10.34
C HIS A 183 -0.35 -16.74 8.94
N ASN A 184 -0.91 -15.53 8.84
CA ASN A 184 -0.26 -14.40 8.15
C ASN A 184 -1.24 -13.29 7.80
N SER A 185 -2.45 -13.63 7.37
CA SER A 185 -3.28 -12.66 6.66
C SER A 185 -3.75 -11.48 7.53
N ILE A 186 -4.25 -11.71 8.75
CA ILE A 186 -4.67 -10.61 9.64
C ILE A 186 -3.51 -9.70 10.08
N ASP A 187 -2.29 -10.26 10.18
CA ASP A 187 -1.13 -9.45 10.54
C ASP A 187 -0.80 -8.51 9.38
N LEU A 188 -0.69 -9.04 8.15
CA LEU A 188 -0.44 -8.24 6.95
C LEU A 188 -1.55 -7.21 6.71
N THR A 189 -2.82 -7.56 6.93
CA THR A 189 -3.95 -6.63 6.91
C THR A 189 -3.73 -5.46 7.89
N MET A 190 -3.30 -5.72 9.12
CA MET A 190 -3.00 -4.62 10.03
C MET A 190 -1.77 -3.82 9.60
N LEU A 191 -0.75 -4.45 9.01
CA LEU A 191 0.44 -3.74 8.54
C LEU A 191 0.15 -2.82 7.37
N ILE A 192 -0.66 -3.23 6.40
CA ILE A 192 -1.01 -2.35 5.27
C ILE A 192 -1.81 -1.15 5.78
N LYS A 193 -2.75 -1.34 6.72
CA LYS A 193 -3.48 -0.23 7.34
C LYS A 193 -2.56 0.73 8.09
N ILE A 194 -1.61 0.21 8.88
CA ILE A 194 -0.63 1.06 9.59
C ILE A 194 0.26 1.82 8.60
N ALA A 195 0.60 1.20 7.47
CA ALA A 195 1.41 1.83 6.43
C ALA A 195 0.68 2.98 5.72
N ASP A 196 -0.59 2.75 5.37
CA ASP A 196 -1.54 3.68 4.75
C ASP A 196 -1.79 4.91 5.66
N ILE A 197 -2.33 4.72 6.86
CA ILE A 197 -2.62 5.84 7.79
C ILE A 197 -1.39 6.35 8.57
N GLY A 198 -0.20 5.93 8.14
CA GLY A 198 1.06 6.11 8.85
C GLY A 198 1.54 7.56 8.93
N ALA A 199 0.99 8.48 8.13
CA ALA A 199 1.29 9.91 8.17
C ALA A 199 1.11 10.52 9.57
N SER A 200 0.11 10.04 10.32
CA SER A 200 -0.17 10.45 11.70
C SER A 200 0.95 10.12 12.71
N SER A 201 1.83 9.19 12.36
CA SER A 201 2.94 8.75 13.22
C SER A 201 4.28 9.42 12.87
N LYS A 202 4.28 10.36 11.91
CA LYS A 202 5.48 11.04 11.42
C LYS A 202 5.83 12.25 12.27
N LYS A 203 6.93 12.92 11.93
CA LYS A 203 7.27 14.20 12.53
C LYS A 203 6.13 15.20 12.27
N PHE A 204 5.97 16.16 13.18
CA PHE A 204 4.86 17.09 13.13
C PHE A 204 4.75 17.82 11.78
N ASP A 205 5.87 18.30 11.24
CA ASP A 205 5.87 19.01 9.95
C ASP A 205 5.39 18.13 8.79
N ASP A 206 5.80 16.85 8.78
CA ASP A 206 5.40 15.87 7.77
C ASP A 206 3.90 15.53 7.90
N PHE A 207 3.43 15.32 9.13
CA PHE A 207 2.01 15.08 9.42
C PHE A 207 1.15 16.28 8.97
N MET A 208 1.60 17.50 9.26
CA MET A 208 0.92 18.73 8.85
C MET A 208 0.88 18.89 7.33
N CYS A 209 1.95 18.50 6.62
CA CYS A 209 1.98 18.51 5.16
C CYS A 209 0.92 17.55 4.59
N GLY A 210 0.92 16.29 5.03
CA GLY A 210 -0.06 15.30 4.58
C GLY A 210 -1.50 15.69 4.90
N SER A 211 -1.72 16.31 6.06
CA SER A 211 -3.06 16.78 6.47
C SER A 211 -3.57 17.91 5.57
N LYS A 212 -2.71 18.86 5.17
CA LYS A 212 -3.07 19.92 4.23
C LYS A 212 -3.39 19.38 2.84
N GLN A 213 -2.62 18.41 2.36
CA GLN A 213 -2.87 17.72 1.09
C GLN A 213 -4.23 17.01 1.12
N LEU A 214 -4.54 16.30 2.20
CA LEU A 214 -5.84 15.64 2.35
C LEU A 214 -6.99 16.66 2.42
N GLU A 215 -6.82 17.75 3.17
CA GLU A 215 -7.79 18.84 3.24
C GLU A 215 -8.05 19.47 1.86
N GLU A 216 -6.99 19.71 1.08
CA GLU A 216 -7.09 20.22 -0.29
C GLU A 216 -7.83 19.24 -1.22
N GLU A 217 -7.58 17.93 -1.11
CA GLU A 217 -8.30 16.94 -1.91
C GLU A 217 -9.80 16.87 -1.54
N MET A 218 -10.12 17.01 -0.25
CA MET A 218 -11.48 16.89 0.27
C MET A 218 -12.31 18.16 0.08
N PHE A 219 -11.69 19.34 0.08
CA PHE A 219 -12.38 20.63 0.17
C PHE A 219 -11.85 21.71 -0.78
N GLY A 220 -10.83 21.44 -1.60
CA GLY A 220 -10.22 22.42 -2.51
C GLY A 220 -11.14 22.92 -3.62
N GLU A 221 -10.74 23.99 -4.33
CA GLU A 221 -11.54 24.63 -5.37
C GLU A 221 -11.39 23.98 -6.77
N ASN A 222 -10.41 23.08 -6.98
CA ASN A 222 -10.12 22.42 -8.27
C ASN A 222 -10.98 21.17 -8.57
N THR A 223 -12.21 21.16 -8.11
CA THR A 223 -13.02 19.94 -7.97
C THR A 223 -13.93 19.64 -9.17
N GLU A 224 -14.02 20.57 -10.12
CA GLU A 224 -14.86 20.44 -11.30
C GLU A 224 -14.21 19.63 -12.45
N ASP A 225 -12.88 19.52 -12.53
CA ASP A 225 -12.19 18.95 -13.72
C ASP A 225 -11.87 17.44 -13.62
N THR A 226 -12.19 16.81 -12.50
CA THR A 226 -11.89 15.38 -12.25
C THR A 226 -13.05 14.45 -12.64
N SER A 227 -14.30 14.94 -12.75
CA SER A 227 -15.48 14.16 -13.20
C SER A 227 -15.33 13.60 -14.63
N LYS A 228 -14.62 14.30 -15.51
CA LYS A 228 -14.30 13.87 -16.89
C LYS A 228 -13.28 12.72 -16.96
N ARG A 229 -12.60 12.36 -15.85
CA ARG A 229 -11.57 11.31 -15.84
C ARG A 229 -12.19 9.91 -15.82
N LEU A 230 -13.33 9.73 -15.16
CA LEU A 230 -14.06 8.45 -15.10
C LEU A 230 -14.76 8.08 -16.43
N GLU A 231 -15.20 9.07 -17.22
CA GLU A 231 -15.82 8.82 -18.54
C GLU A 231 -14.85 8.19 -19.55
N LYS A 232 -13.53 8.31 -19.34
CA LYS A 232 -12.53 7.63 -20.19
C LYS A 232 -12.37 6.14 -19.86
N ASP A 233 -12.68 5.74 -18.63
CA ASP A 233 -12.54 4.36 -18.17
C ASP A 233 -13.81 3.53 -18.42
N GLU A 234 -14.98 4.15 -18.58
CA GLU A 234 -16.21 3.46 -19.04
C GLU A 234 -16.21 3.07 -20.53
N CYS A 235 -15.11 3.35 -21.25
CA CYS A 235 -14.94 2.99 -22.66
C CYS A 235 -14.15 1.69 -22.92
N PHE A 236 -13.89 0.85 -21.90
CA PHE A 236 -13.14 -0.40 -22.06
C PHE A 236 -13.72 -1.61 -21.30
#